data_AF-A0A1G4UPW9-F1
#
_entry.id   AF-A0A1G4UPW9-F1
#
_cell.length_a   1.000
_cell.length_b   1.000
_cell.length_c   1.000
_cell.angle_alpha   90.00
_cell.angle_beta   90.00
_cell.angle_gamma   90.00
#
_symmetry.space_group_name_H-M   'P 1'
#
loop_
_entity.id
_entity.type
_entity.pdbx_description
1 polymer ?
#
loop_
_entity_poly.entity_id
_entity_poly.type
_entity_poly.pdbx_seq_one_letter_code
_entity_poly.pdbx_strand_id
1 'polypeptide(L)'
;MLSFLGISPLKLAVACGAILVVLASIFGAFSYVRSLTRELASTQSQLAVETQLRERTQAELTLVRAAQLKQIQDIKTLDALNTASAVAWGEVEREVETINTKGPADALAADLNRLNRAANGMLRKAAGAGDR
;
A
#
# COMPACT_ATOMS: atom_id res chain seq x y z
N MET A 1 14.96 42.54 -77.03
CA MET A 1 16.15 41.67 -76.99
C MET A 1 16.61 41.56 -75.55
N LEU A 2 16.30 40.44 -74.88
CA LEU A 2 16.78 40.15 -73.52
C LEU A 2 18.16 39.48 -73.65
N SER A 3 19.21 40.21 -73.31
CA SER A 3 20.58 39.67 -73.26
C SER A 3 20.66 38.58 -72.20
N PHE A 4 20.74 37.33 -72.65
CA PHE A 4 21.04 36.18 -71.82
C PHE A 4 22.49 36.24 -71.33
N LEU A 5 22.63 36.35 -70.00
CA LEU A 5 23.64 35.71 -69.16
C LEU A 5 25.12 35.83 -69.60
N GLY A 6 25.78 36.88 -69.08
CA GLY A 6 27.21 36.84 -68.72
C GLY A 6 27.50 36.07 -67.42
N ILE A 7 26.65 35.09 -67.07
CA ILE A 7 26.83 34.25 -65.88
C ILE A 7 27.46 32.96 -66.38
N SER A 8 28.75 32.77 -66.07
CA SER A 8 29.42 31.51 -66.39
C SER A 8 28.66 30.35 -65.76
N PRO A 9 28.46 29.22 -66.47
CA PRO A 9 27.71 28.07 -65.96
C PRO A 9 28.26 27.55 -64.62
N LEU A 10 29.56 27.78 -64.37
CA LEU A 10 30.21 27.51 -63.09
C LEU A 10 29.63 28.34 -61.92
N LYS A 11 29.33 29.63 -62.12
CA LYS A 11 28.74 30.50 -61.09
C LYS A 11 27.30 30.10 -60.76
N LEU A 12 26.55 29.65 -61.76
CA LEU A 12 25.19 29.15 -61.57
C LEU A 12 25.19 27.84 -60.75
N ALA A 13 26.10 26.91 -61.07
CA ALA A 13 26.25 25.64 -60.35
C ALA A 13 26.64 25.85 -58.88
N VAL A 14 27.56 26.79 -58.60
CA VAL A 14 27.96 27.14 -57.23
C VAL A 14 26.80 27.78 -56.45
N ALA A 15 26.01 28.65 -57.09
CA ALA A 15 24.83 29.25 -56.47
C ALA A 15 23.75 28.19 -56.15
N CYS A 16 23.46 27.27 -57.07
CA CYS A 16 22.53 26.17 -56.82
C CYS A 16 23.02 25.23 -55.71
N GLY A 17 24.32 24.90 -55.68
CA GLY A 17 24.90 24.09 -54.61
C GLY A 17 24.78 24.75 -53.24
N ALA A 18 25.04 26.06 -53.15
CA ALA A 18 24.89 26.82 -51.91
C ALA A 18 23.42 26.85 -51.42
N ILE A 19 22.47 27.02 -52.34
CA ILE A 19 21.03 27.00 -52.00
C ILE A 19 20.60 25.62 -51.47
N LEU A 20 21.09 24.52 -52.07
CA LEU A 20 20.79 23.17 -51.60
C LEU A 20 21.34 22.90 -50.19
N VAL A 21 22.54 23.39 -49.88
CA VAL A 21 23.12 23.26 -48.53
C VAL A 21 22.29 24.04 -47.50
N VAL A 22 21.83 25.24 -47.84
CA VAL A 22 20.95 26.04 -46.96
C VAL A 22 19.61 25.33 -46.72
N LEU A 23 18.99 24.79 -47.76
CA LEU A 23 17.74 24.04 -47.64
C LEU A 23 17.90 22.77 -46.80
N ALA A 24 19.00 22.03 -46.97
CA ALA A 24 19.31 20.85 -46.16
C ALA A 24 19.49 21.21 -44.68
N SER A 25 20.16 22.34 -44.38
CA SER A 25 20.34 22.84 -43.01
C SER A 25 19.01 23.22 -42.35
N ILE A 26 18.14 23.95 -43.06
CA ILE A 26 16.80 24.31 -42.56
C ILE A 26 15.95 23.06 -42.31
N PHE A 27 15.99 22.11 -43.23
CA PHE A 27 15.26 20.84 -43.08
C PHE A 27 15.77 20.04 -41.88
N GLY A 28 17.09 19.97 -41.70
CA GLY A 28 17.73 19.36 -40.54
C GLY A 28 17.26 19.99 -39.23
N ALA A 29 17.31 21.32 -39.12
CA ALA A 29 16.84 22.06 -37.95
C ALA A 29 15.35 21.82 -37.66
N PHE A 30 14.50 21.84 -38.69
CA PHE A 30 13.06 21.55 -38.54
C PHE A 30 12.80 20.13 -38.03
N SER A 31 13.53 19.14 -38.58
CA SER A 31 13.40 17.74 -38.15
C SER A 31 13.87 17.52 -36.71
N TYR A 32 14.93 18.21 -36.29
CA TYR A 32 15.47 18.15 -34.93
C TYR A 32 14.53 18.80 -33.91
N VAL A 33 13.97 19.98 -34.21
CA VAL A 33 12.95 20.60 -33.34
C VAL A 33 11.73 19.71 -33.21
N ARG A 34 11.33 19.03 -34.29
CA ARG A 34 10.21 18.07 -34.26
C ARG A 34 10.52 16.82 -33.43
N SER A 35 11.76 16.32 -33.42
CA SER A 35 12.12 15.20 -32.55
C SER A 35 12.13 15.62 -31.08
N LEU A 36 12.71 16.78 -30.76
CA LEU A 36 12.72 17.31 -29.40
C LEU A 36 11.33 17.58 -28.84
N THR A 37 10.40 18.09 -29.65
CA THR A 37 9.00 18.29 -29.21
C THR A 37 8.29 16.95 -28.96
N ARG A 38 8.58 15.91 -29.76
CA ARG A 38 8.05 14.55 -29.51
C ARG A 38 8.63 13.95 -28.24
N GLU A 39 9.94 14.07 -28.02
CA GLU A 39 10.60 13.58 -26.80
C GLU A 39 10.08 14.33 -25.56
N LEU A 40 9.90 15.65 -25.65
CA LEU A 40 9.33 16.45 -24.56
C LEU A 40 7.88 16.04 -24.26
N ALA A 41 7.04 15.84 -25.27
CA ALA A 41 5.68 15.33 -25.07
C ALA A 41 5.68 13.93 -24.43
N SER A 42 6.60 13.06 -24.85
CA SER A 42 6.72 11.70 -24.30
C SER A 42 7.14 11.71 -22.82
N THR A 43 8.14 12.52 -22.47
CA THR A 43 8.63 12.66 -21.08
C THR A 43 7.58 13.30 -20.17
N GLN A 44 6.83 14.29 -20.66
CA GLN A 44 5.70 14.85 -19.93
C GLN A 44 4.60 13.81 -19.67
N SER A 45 4.29 12.98 -20.68
CA SER A 45 3.30 11.90 -20.51
C SER A 45 3.76 10.84 -19.51
N GLN A 46 5.04 10.49 -19.51
CA GLN A 46 5.63 9.55 -18.55
C GLN A 46 5.60 10.11 -17.13
N LEU A 47 5.94 11.40 -16.97
CA LEU A 47 5.88 12.06 -15.67
C LEU A 47 4.46 12.08 -15.12
N ALA A 48 3.45 12.37 -15.95
CA ALA A 48 2.05 12.35 -15.55
C ALA A 48 1.58 10.96 -15.08
N VAL A 49 2.02 9.90 -15.78
CA VAL A 49 1.74 8.51 -15.39
C VAL A 49 2.43 8.18 -14.06
N GLU A 50 3.70 8.58 -13.88
CA GLU A 50 4.44 8.33 -12.65
C GLU A 50 3.84 9.08 -11.45
N THR A 51 3.40 10.33 -11.62
CA THR A 51 2.69 11.07 -10.56
C THR A 51 1.39 10.38 -10.17
N GLN A 52 0.62 9.92 -11.15
CA GLN A 52 -0.63 9.21 -10.87
C GLN A 52 -0.39 7.87 -10.16
N LEU A 53 0.66 7.13 -10.56
CA LEU A 53 1.08 5.91 -9.88
C LEU A 53 1.49 6.21 -8.43
N ARG A 54 2.29 7.25 -8.20
CA ARG A 54 2.70 7.66 -6.84
C ARG A 54 1.51 8.02 -5.96
N GLU A 55 0.53 8.77 -6.48
CA GLU A 55 -0.69 9.10 -5.74
C GLU A 55 -1.49 7.85 -5.35
N ARG A 56 -1.65 6.90 -6.28
CA ARG A 56 -2.32 5.62 -6.00
C ARG A 56 -1.57 4.81 -4.95
N THR A 57 -0.26 4.66 -5.10
CA THR A 57 0.58 3.94 -4.12
C THR A 57 0.53 4.60 -2.74
N GLN A 58 0.50 5.94 -2.68
CA GLN A 58 0.34 6.65 -1.40
C GLN A 58 -1.04 6.38 -0.77
N ALA A 59 -2.11 6.36 -1.55
CA ALA A 59 -3.44 6.02 -1.06
C ALA A 59 -3.54 4.56 -0.59
N GLU A 60 -2.90 3.62 -1.29
CA GLU A 60 -2.83 2.22 -0.84
C GLU A 60 -2.02 2.08 0.47
N LEU A 61 -0.89 2.79 0.58
CA LEU A 61 -0.08 2.78 1.80
C LEU A 61 -0.83 3.34 3.02
N THR A 62 -1.66 4.37 2.86
CA THR A 62 -2.47 4.90 3.97
C THR A 62 -3.54 3.90 4.42
N LEU A 63 -4.21 3.23 3.47
CA LEU A 63 -5.17 2.17 3.79
C LEU A 63 -4.51 0.99 4.50
N VAL A 64 -3.36 0.52 4.01
CA VAL A 64 -2.60 -0.57 4.64
C VAL A 64 -2.15 -0.18 6.05
N ARG A 65 -1.66 1.04 6.26
CA ARG A 65 -1.30 1.53 7.61
C ARG A 65 -2.50 1.55 8.55
N ALA A 66 -3.66 2.01 8.09
CA ALA A 66 -4.88 2.01 8.90
C ALA A 66 -5.30 0.58 9.28
N ALA A 67 -5.24 -0.36 8.34
CA ALA A 67 -5.52 -1.77 8.59
C ALA A 67 -4.53 -2.40 9.59
N GLN A 68 -3.23 -2.09 9.46
CA GLN A 68 -2.21 -2.56 10.40
C GLN A 68 -2.42 -2.00 11.82
N LEU A 69 -2.76 -0.72 11.95
CA LEU A 69 -3.06 -0.13 13.26
C LEU A 69 -4.26 -0.82 13.93
N LYS A 70 -5.30 -1.12 13.14
CA LYS A 70 -6.45 -1.89 13.63
C LYS A 70 -6.03 -3.30 14.08
N GLN A 71 -5.26 -4.03 13.26
CA GLN A 71 -4.76 -5.36 13.64
C GLN A 71 -3.92 -5.34 14.91
N ILE A 72 -3.06 -4.33 15.09
CA ILE A 72 -2.26 -4.18 16.32
C ILE A 72 -3.18 -3.97 17.54
N GLN A 73 -4.24 -3.16 17.38
CA GLN A 73 -5.21 -2.95 18.44
C GLN A 73 -6.00 -4.22 18.78
N ASP A 74 -6.40 -4.99 17.76
CA ASP A 74 -7.10 -6.27 17.92
C ASP A 74 -6.20 -7.27 18.66
N ILE A 75 -4.91 -7.38 18.28
CA ILE A 75 -3.92 -8.23 18.97
C ILE A 75 -3.75 -7.82 20.44
N LYS A 76 -3.61 -6.52 20.73
CA LYS A 76 -3.51 -6.03 22.11
C LYS A 76 -4.76 -6.37 22.93
N THR A 77 -5.93 -6.30 22.30
CA THR A 77 -7.20 -6.65 22.96
C THR A 77 -7.26 -8.15 23.26
N LEU A 78 -6.84 -8.99 22.30
CA LEU A 78 -6.74 -10.43 22.49
C LEU A 78 -5.73 -10.81 23.58
N ASP A 79 -4.57 -10.16 23.62
CA ASP A 79 -3.55 -10.39 24.65
C ASP A 79 -4.04 -10.03 26.05
N ALA A 80 -4.75 -8.90 26.19
CA ALA A 80 -5.39 -8.51 27.44
C ALA A 80 -6.48 -9.51 27.87
N LEU A 81 -7.29 -10.00 26.93
CA LEU A 81 -8.30 -11.03 27.20
C LEU A 81 -7.65 -12.37 27.61
N ASN A 82 -6.54 -12.74 26.97
CA ASN A 82 -5.80 -13.96 27.30
C ASN A 82 -5.19 -13.87 28.70
N THR A 83 -4.58 -12.74 29.03
CA THR A 83 -4.03 -12.48 30.38
C THR A 83 -5.13 -12.54 31.44
N ALA A 84 -6.28 -11.90 31.19
CA ALA A 84 -7.42 -11.95 32.11
C ALA A 84 -7.98 -13.39 32.26
N SER A 85 -7.99 -14.16 31.18
CA SER A 85 -8.41 -15.56 31.20
C SER A 85 -7.45 -16.44 31.97
N ALA A 86 -6.12 -16.24 31.82
CA ALA A 86 -5.10 -16.96 32.57
C ALA A 86 -5.21 -16.72 34.08
N VAL A 87 -5.45 -15.47 34.50
CA VAL A 87 -5.70 -15.15 35.93
C VAL A 87 -6.95 -15.84 36.45
N ALA A 88 -8.05 -15.81 35.68
CA ALA A 88 -9.29 -16.47 36.07
C ALA A 88 -9.13 -18.00 36.17
N TRP A 89 -8.34 -18.62 35.29
CA TRP A 89 -8.03 -20.05 35.38
C TRP A 89 -7.20 -20.39 36.62
N GLY A 90 -6.19 -19.57 36.94
CA GLY A 90 -5.41 -19.77 38.16
C GLY A 90 -6.23 -19.65 39.45
N GLU A 91 -7.28 -18.82 39.44
CA GLU A 91 -8.21 -18.72 40.59
C GLU A 91 -9.09 -19.96 40.71
N VAL A 92 -9.63 -20.46 39.60
CA VAL A 92 -10.39 -21.73 39.57
C VAL A 92 -9.52 -22.89 40.05
N GLU A 93 -8.26 -22.94 39.64
CA GLU A 93 -7.31 -23.97 40.08
C GLU A 93 -7.09 -23.95 41.60
N ARG A 94 -6.89 -22.76 42.20
CA ARG A 94 -6.83 -22.63 43.67
C ARG A 94 -8.13 -23.01 44.36
N GLU A 95 -9.28 -22.63 43.81
CA GLU A 95 -10.58 -23.01 44.38
C GLU A 95 -10.74 -24.54 44.37
N VAL A 96 -10.29 -25.23 43.32
CA VAL A 96 -10.30 -26.70 43.26
C VAL A 96 -9.37 -27.33 44.31
N GLU A 97 -8.16 -26.79 44.49
CA GLU A 97 -7.20 -27.29 45.49
C GLU A 97 -7.68 -27.14 46.94
N THR A 98 -8.57 -26.18 47.19
CA THR A 98 -9.10 -25.88 48.54
C THR A 98 -10.39 -26.61 48.88
N ILE A 99 -11.00 -27.34 47.94
CA ILE A 99 -12.24 -28.10 48.20
C ILE A 99 -11.99 -29.20 49.24
N ASN A 100 -12.74 -29.15 50.33
CA ASN A 100 -12.73 -30.22 51.32
C ASN A 100 -13.62 -31.39 50.88
N THR A 101 -13.02 -32.35 50.17
CA THR A 101 -13.69 -33.57 49.68
C THR A 101 -14.14 -34.53 50.78
N LYS A 102 -13.72 -34.32 52.03
CA LYS A 102 -14.08 -35.16 53.20
C LYS A 102 -15.13 -34.50 54.10
N GLY A 103 -15.61 -33.31 53.73
CA GLY A 103 -16.65 -32.58 54.46
C GLY A 103 -18.06 -33.13 54.24
N PRO A 104 -19.08 -32.50 54.87
CA PRO A 104 -20.48 -32.84 54.64
C PRO A 104 -20.87 -32.63 53.17
N ALA A 105 -21.68 -33.55 52.63
CA ALA A 105 -22.04 -33.59 51.21
C ALA A 105 -22.66 -32.29 50.68
N ASP A 106 -23.44 -31.59 51.51
CA ASP A 106 -24.09 -30.33 51.15
C ASP A 106 -23.08 -29.19 50.91
N ALA A 107 -22.00 -29.16 51.70
CA ALA A 107 -20.92 -28.18 51.53
C ALA A 107 -20.12 -28.46 50.26
N LEU A 108 -19.80 -29.73 50.01
CA LEU A 108 -19.11 -30.15 48.78
C LEU A 108 -19.94 -29.82 47.53
N ALA A 109 -21.25 -30.06 47.55
CA ALA A 109 -22.14 -29.72 46.44
C ALA A 109 -22.23 -28.21 46.20
N ALA A 110 -22.20 -27.39 47.25
CA ALA A 110 -22.18 -25.93 47.12
C ALA A 110 -20.88 -25.43 46.47
N ASP A 111 -19.74 -25.99 46.86
CA ASP A 111 -18.42 -25.63 46.30
C ASP A 111 -18.31 -26.03 44.81
N LEU A 112 -18.72 -27.26 44.46
CA LEU A 112 -18.75 -27.72 43.07
C LEU A 112 -19.69 -26.87 42.19
N ASN A 113 -20.85 -26.47 42.71
CA ASN A 113 -21.76 -25.57 42.00
C ASN A 113 -21.20 -24.15 41.82
N ARG A 114 -20.36 -23.68 42.75
CA ARG A 114 -19.68 -22.39 42.63
C ARG A 114 -18.62 -22.44 41.52
N LEU A 115 -17.77 -23.47 41.53
CA LEU A 115 -16.78 -23.73 40.48
C LEU A 115 -17.41 -23.90 39.10
N ASN A 116 -18.49 -24.68 39.00
CA ASN A 116 -19.21 -24.87 37.74
C ASN A 116 -19.75 -23.55 37.16
N ARG A 117 -20.23 -22.64 38.02
CA ARG A 117 -20.66 -21.30 37.58
C ARG A 117 -19.49 -20.42 37.15
N ALA A 118 -18.35 -20.48 37.86
CA ALA A 118 -17.14 -19.76 37.48
C ALA A 118 -16.61 -20.22 36.11
N ALA A 119 -16.46 -21.53 35.92
CA ALA A 119 -16.01 -22.14 34.68
C ALA A 119 -16.95 -21.84 33.49
N ASN A 120 -18.27 -21.97 33.68
CA ASN A 120 -19.25 -21.60 32.64
C ASN A 120 -19.25 -20.10 32.31
N GLY A 121 -19.01 -19.25 33.32
CA GLY A 121 -18.84 -17.81 33.11
C GLY A 121 -17.63 -17.49 32.24
N MET A 122 -16.52 -18.22 32.43
CA MET A 122 -15.32 -18.09 31.60
C MET A 122 -15.54 -18.58 30.17
N LEU A 123 -16.19 -19.75 30.00
CA LEU A 123 -16.54 -20.27 28.67
C LEU A 123 -17.43 -19.32 27.88
N ARG A 124 -18.40 -18.67 28.53
CA ARG A 124 -19.25 -17.65 27.89
C ARG A 124 -18.47 -16.42 27.46
N LYS A 125 -17.51 -15.96 28.28
CA LYS A 125 -16.64 -14.83 27.93
C LYS A 125 -15.71 -15.16 26.76
N ALA A 126 -15.16 -16.37 26.74
CA ALA A 126 -14.33 -16.86 25.63
C ALA A 126 -15.14 -17.00 24.34
N ALA A 127 -16.36 -17.56 24.40
CA ALA A 127 -17.24 -17.68 23.24
C ALA A 127 -17.68 -16.32 22.69
N GLY A 128 -17.99 -15.35 23.55
CA GLY A 128 -18.37 -13.99 23.12
C GLY A 128 -17.21 -13.16 22.55
N ALA A 129 -15.96 -13.57 22.76
CA ALA A 129 -14.78 -12.94 22.18
C ALA A 129 -14.44 -13.44 20.77
N GLY A 130 -14.95 -14.62 20.37
CA GLY A 130 -14.70 -15.21 19.04
C GLY A 130 -15.69 -14.79 17.94
N ASP A 131 -16.78 -14.09 18.30
CA ASP A 131 -17.87 -13.69 17.39
C ASP A 131 -17.72 -12.25 16.84
N ARG A 132 -16.55 -11.61 17.04
CA ARG A 132 -16.23 -10.24 16.58
C ARG A 132 -14.97 -10.23 15.74
#